data_AF-A0A1G2Y5X8-F1
#
_entry.id   AF-A0A1G2Y5X8-F1
#
_cell.length_a   1.000
_cell.length_b   1.000
_cell.length_c   1.000
_cell.angle_alpha   90.00
_cell.angle_beta   90.00
_cell.angle_gamma   90.00
#
_symmetry.space_group_name_H-M   'P 1'
#
loop_
_entity.id
_entity.type
_entity.pdbx_description
1 polymer ?
#
loop_
_entity_poly.entity_id
_entity_poly.type
_entity_poly.pdbx_seq_one_letter_code
_entity_poly.pdbx_strand_id
1 'polypeptide(L)'
;MTKLMYVSLCVCLGVVLCGIAQANLLQNGDFEQGDVAWLGDHPSIPGWTYWGTDGWHMSDAGYVKDAKGMLVWWDSVGMYQDVFDVIVGQEYEFSVEAITKSADKLKGWDLVMRAEWTAENWATISSTDIGRFVGAKSESDPGDGTDTWKLISGTSIAPEGAAHGKIYFQLVQAGDWGYTGGSVCFDNASVVLVPEPMTMALLGIGGLLFVRRRK
;
A
#
# COMPACT_ATOMS: atom_id res chain seq x y z
N MET A 1 17.60 51.74 42.54
CA MET A 1 18.33 50.58 41.98
C MET A 1 17.36 49.43 41.78
N THR A 2 16.75 49.34 40.61
CA THR A 2 15.74 48.33 40.26
C THR A 2 16.30 47.44 39.15
N LYS A 3 16.52 46.16 39.47
CA LYS A 3 17.02 45.14 38.54
C LYS A 3 15.90 44.75 37.56
N LEU A 4 16.08 45.05 36.28
CA LEU A 4 15.23 44.53 35.20
C LEU A 4 15.71 43.11 34.85
N MET A 5 14.95 42.10 35.28
CA MET A 5 15.15 40.70 34.90
C MET A 5 14.48 40.48 33.54
N TYR A 6 15.27 40.43 32.47
CA TYR A 6 14.80 39.97 31.16
C TYR A 6 14.65 38.45 31.21
N VAL A 7 13.45 37.99 31.55
CA VAL A 7 13.04 36.60 31.31
C VAL A 7 12.80 36.47 29.81
N SER A 8 13.84 36.08 29.08
CA SER A 8 13.73 35.62 27.69
C SER A 8 12.87 34.36 27.67
N LEU A 9 11.56 34.55 27.50
CA LEU A 9 10.61 33.50 27.18
C LEU A 9 10.95 33.00 25.77
N CYS A 10 11.82 31.98 25.69
CA CYS A 10 11.95 31.13 24.52
C CYS A 10 10.61 30.44 24.29
N VAL A 11 9.70 31.10 23.58
CA VAL A 11 8.53 30.47 22.99
C VAL A 11 9.07 29.59 21.88
N CYS A 12 9.38 28.34 22.23
CA CYS A 12 9.54 27.27 21.26
C CYS A 12 8.21 27.17 20.52
N LEU A 13 8.17 27.78 19.33
CA LEU A 13 7.13 27.62 18.34
C LEU A 13 7.19 26.17 17.85
N GLY A 14 6.68 25.26 18.68
CA GLY A 14 6.41 23.89 18.31
C GLY A 14 5.29 23.94 17.28
N VAL A 15 5.67 24.09 16.01
CA VAL A 15 4.79 23.79 14.89
C VAL A 15 4.50 22.31 15.03
N VAL A 16 3.39 22.01 15.69
CA VAL A 16 2.80 20.69 15.71
C VAL A 16 2.45 20.41 14.25
N LEU A 17 3.33 19.66 13.58
CA LEU A 17 3.06 19.08 12.28
C LEU A 17 1.96 18.02 12.51
N CYS A 18 0.72 18.48 12.66
CA CYS A 18 -0.45 17.62 12.49
C CYS A 18 -0.42 17.20 11.02
N GLY A 19 0.24 16.07 10.73
CA GLY A 19 0.12 15.42 9.43
C GLY A 19 -1.36 15.18 9.19
N ILE A 20 -1.89 15.79 8.13
CA ILE A 20 -3.24 15.48 7.67
C ILE A 20 -3.16 14.04 7.19
N ALA A 21 -3.72 13.10 7.94
CA ALA A 21 -3.88 11.73 7.48
C ALA A 21 -4.66 11.81 6.16
N GLN A 22 -4.00 11.39 5.09
CA GLN A 22 -4.65 11.37 3.79
C GLN A 22 -5.64 10.21 3.74
N ALA A 23 -6.77 10.45 3.08
CA ALA A 23 -7.74 9.39 2.84
C ALA A 23 -7.13 8.35 1.89
N ASN A 24 -7.30 7.07 2.23
CA ASN A 24 -7.01 5.98 1.31
C ASN A 24 -7.91 6.11 0.07
N LEU A 25 -7.30 6.06 -1.11
CA LEU A 25 -8.01 6.14 -2.39
C LEU A 25 -8.67 4.81 -2.77
N LEU A 26 -8.30 3.71 -2.10
CA LEU A 26 -8.91 2.40 -2.31
C LEU A 26 -10.23 2.28 -1.56
N GLN A 27 -11.20 1.63 -2.19
CA GLN A 27 -12.40 1.10 -1.56
C GLN A 27 -12.08 -0.28 -0.98
N ASN A 28 -12.49 -0.54 0.26
CA ASN A 28 -12.31 -1.85 0.91
C ASN A 28 -10.83 -2.32 0.85
N GLY A 29 -9.89 -1.40 1.10
CA GLY A 29 -8.45 -1.72 1.11
C GLY A 29 -8.05 -2.63 2.27
N ASP A 30 -8.85 -2.63 3.33
CA ASP A 30 -8.78 -3.51 4.51
C ASP A 30 -9.54 -4.84 4.31
N PHE A 31 -10.17 -5.07 3.15
CA PHE A 31 -10.89 -6.30 2.83
C PHE A 31 -12.01 -6.71 3.80
N GLU A 32 -12.52 -5.81 4.63
CA GLU A 32 -13.54 -6.16 5.63
C GLU A 32 -14.94 -6.41 5.01
N GLN A 33 -15.13 -5.98 3.76
CA GLN A 33 -16.37 -6.16 3.01
C GLN A 33 -16.29 -7.33 2.04
N GLY A 34 -17.40 -8.04 1.88
CA GLY A 34 -17.52 -9.18 0.98
C GLY A 34 -17.67 -10.53 1.69
N ASP A 35 -17.87 -11.57 0.89
CA ASP A 35 -18.13 -12.93 1.37
C ASP A 35 -16.82 -13.66 1.68
N VAL A 36 -16.76 -14.31 2.85
CA VAL A 36 -15.62 -15.18 3.19
C VAL A 36 -15.78 -16.49 2.43
N ALA A 37 -15.07 -16.66 1.33
CA ALA A 37 -15.14 -17.86 0.51
C ALA A 37 -13.89 -18.07 -0.35
N TRP A 38 -13.74 -19.31 -0.83
CA TRP A 38 -12.78 -19.66 -1.86
C TRP A 38 -13.04 -18.86 -3.14
N LEU A 39 -12.01 -18.34 -3.81
CA LEU A 39 -12.19 -17.54 -5.03
C LEU A 39 -12.83 -18.30 -6.18
N GLY A 40 -12.75 -19.64 -6.19
CA GLY A 40 -13.48 -20.48 -7.15
C GLY A 40 -14.99 -20.49 -6.98
N ASP A 41 -15.51 -20.08 -5.81
CA ASP A 41 -16.96 -19.86 -5.59
C ASP A 41 -17.41 -18.45 -6.02
N HIS A 42 -16.49 -17.66 -6.60
CA HIS A 42 -16.72 -16.30 -7.07
C HIS A 42 -17.32 -15.34 -6.00
N PRO A 43 -16.72 -15.23 -4.80
CA PRO A 43 -17.19 -14.30 -3.79
C PRO A 43 -17.18 -12.85 -4.29
N SER A 44 -18.13 -12.05 -3.79
CA SER A 44 -18.08 -10.61 -3.98
C SER A 44 -17.07 -10.01 -3.01
N ILE A 45 -16.07 -9.29 -3.54
CA ILE A 45 -15.10 -8.50 -2.78
C ILE A 45 -15.22 -7.06 -3.29
N PRO A 46 -16.07 -6.22 -2.66
CA PRO A 46 -16.36 -4.88 -3.17
C PRO A 46 -15.09 -4.07 -3.44
N GLY A 47 -15.05 -3.36 -4.57
CA GLY A 47 -13.91 -2.55 -5.01
C GLY A 47 -12.78 -3.33 -5.72
N TRP A 48 -12.77 -4.66 -5.63
CA TRP A 48 -11.68 -5.47 -6.18
C TRP A 48 -12.12 -6.35 -7.35
N THR A 49 -11.29 -6.38 -8.38
CA THR A 49 -11.39 -7.35 -9.48
C THR A 49 -10.28 -8.38 -9.31
N TYR A 50 -10.61 -9.66 -9.43
CA TYR A 50 -9.64 -10.75 -9.36
C TYR A 50 -9.83 -11.73 -10.51
N TRP A 51 -8.82 -12.55 -10.75
CA TRP A 51 -8.85 -13.67 -11.67
C TRP A 51 -8.23 -14.91 -11.03
N GLY A 52 -8.47 -16.07 -11.63
CA GLY A 52 -8.03 -17.34 -11.07
C GLY A 52 -8.88 -17.81 -9.90
N THR A 53 -8.57 -19.00 -9.40
CA THR A 53 -9.31 -19.65 -8.32
C THR A 53 -8.44 -19.93 -7.10
N ASP A 54 -7.12 -19.78 -7.19
CA ASP A 54 -6.19 -20.20 -6.15
C ASP A 54 -6.04 -19.13 -5.05
N GLY A 55 -7.16 -18.71 -4.47
CA GLY A 55 -7.18 -17.76 -3.36
C GLY A 55 -8.42 -17.93 -2.48
N TRP A 56 -8.41 -17.24 -1.36
CA TRP A 56 -9.49 -17.24 -0.38
C TRP A 56 -9.59 -15.84 0.22
N HIS A 57 -10.78 -15.23 0.12
CA HIS A 57 -11.14 -14.12 0.99
C HIS A 57 -11.50 -14.68 2.37
N MET A 58 -10.58 -14.59 3.31
CA MET A 58 -10.55 -15.44 4.51
C MET A 58 -10.84 -14.64 5.79
N SER A 59 -11.00 -15.35 6.91
CA SER A 59 -11.17 -14.79 8.26
C SER A 59 -10.35 -15.56 9.31
N ASP A 60 -9.16 -16.03 8.91
CA ASP A 60 -8.31 -16.87 9.74
C ASP A 60 -7.63 -16.04 10.84
N ALA A 61 -7.95 -16.32 12.10
CA ALA A 61 -7.39 -15.60 13.25
C ALA A 61 -5.85 -15.61 13.25
N GLY A 62 -5.25 -14.44 13.41
CA GLY A 62 -3.80 -14.24 13.39
C GLY A 62 -3.20 -13.99 11.99
N TYR A 63 -3.97 -14.21 10.93
CA TYR A 63 -3.57 -13.96 9.54
C TYR A 63 -4.46 -12.94 8.83
N VAL A 64 -5.27 -12.23 9.61
CA VAL A 64 -6.04 -11.03 9.24
C VAL A 64 -5.66 -9.91 10.21
N LYS A 65 -5.78 -8.65 9.80
CA LYS A 65 -5.52 -7.49 10.68
C LYS A 65 -6.71 -7.16 11.55
N ASP A 66 -7.91 -7.28 10.98
CA ASP A 66 -9.17 -7.12 11.67
C ASP A 66 -10.00 -8.42 11.63
N ALA A 67 -11.05 -8.51 10.82
CA ALA A 67 -11.89 -9.72 10.76
C ALA A 67 -11.67 -10.52 9.46
N LYS A 68 -11.22 -9.89 8.39
CA LYS A 68 -11.01 -10.52 7.08
C LYS A 68 -9.69 -10.08 6.46
N GLY A 69 -9.34 -10.75 5.37
CA GLY A 69 -8.14 -10.48 4.60
C GLY A 69 -8.07 -11.40 3.39
N MET A 70 -7.03 -11.24 2.59
CA MET A 70 -6.82 -12.06 1.40
C MET A 70 -5.74 -13.10 1.65
N LEU A 71 -5.95 -14.31 1.12
CA LEU A 71 -4.95 -15.36 1.04
C LEU A 71 -4.88 -15.86 -0.41
N VAL A 72 -3.68 -16.05 -0.93
CA VAL A 72 -3.45 -16.59 -2.28
C VAL A 72 -2.36 -17.67 -2.27
N TRP A 73 -2.51 -18.66 -3.15
CA TRP A 73 -1.55 -19.73 -3.40
C TRP A 73 -1.43 -19.89 -4.93
N TRP A 74 -0.26 -20.15 -5.51
CA TRP A 74 -0.01 -20.18 -6.97
C TRP A 74 -0.09 -18.86 -7.75
N ASP A 75 0.52 -18.84 -8.93
CA ASP A 75 0.63 -17.68 -9.84
C ASP A 75 -0.56 -17.51 -10.79
N SER A 76 -1.52 -18.44 -10.75
CA SER A 76 -2.74 -18.40 -11.57
C SER A 76 -3.74 -17.34 -11.09
N VAL A 77 -3.53 -16.79 -9.89
CA VAL A 77 -4.40 -15.83 -9.22
C VAL A 77 -3.74 -14.45 -9.11
N GLY A 78 -4.58 -13.43 -9.10
CA GLY A 78 -4.23 -12.13 -8.58
C GLY A 78 -5.44 -11.21 -8.58
N MET A 79 -5.21 -9.97 -8.16
CA MET A 79 -6.28 -8.99 -8.05
C MET A 79 -5.77 -7.57 -8.23
N TYR A 80 -6.69 -6.67 -8.58
CA TYR A 80 -6.42 -5.25 -8.69
C TYR A 80 -7.64 -4.42 -8.32
N GLN A 81 -7.38 -3.14 -8.05
CA GLN A 81 -8.40 -2.12 -7.94
C GLN A 81 -7.95 -0.89 -8.73
N ASP A 82 -8.88 -0.36 -9.53
CA ASP A 82 -8.69 0.88 -10.27
C ASP A 82 -8.84 2.08 -9.33
N VAL A 83 -7.93 3.04 -9.46
CA VAL A 83 -7.95 4.37 -8.86
C VAL A 83 -8.29 5.36 -9.96
N PHE A 84 -9.51 5.89 -9.91
CA PHE A 84 -10.16 6.46 -11.09
C PHE A 84 -9.64 7.82 -11.55
N ASP A 85 -9.10 8.65 -10.68
CA ASP A 85 -8.64 9.98 -11.08
C ASP A 85 -7.23 10.25 -10.52
N VAL A 86 -6.26 10.36 -11.43
CA VAL A 86 -4.87 10.66 -11.05
C VAL A 86 -4.40 11.98 -11.63
N ILE A 87 -3.49 12.65 -10.92
CA ILE A 87 -2.94 13.93 -11.35
C ILE A 87 -1.57 13.65 -11.98
N VAL A 88 -1.38 14.00 -13.25
CA VAL A 88 -0.07 13.85 -13.91
C VAL A 88 1.02 14.58 -13.11
N GLY A 89 2.15 13.91 -12.87
CA GLY A 89 3.27 14.42 -12.09
C GLY A 89 3.11 14.30 -10.58
N GLN A 90 1.93 13.93 -10.08
CA GLN A 90 1.70 13.68 -8.67
C GLN A 90 2.30 12.33 -8.27
N GLU A 91 3.00 12.32 -7.13
CA GLU A 91 3.51 11.10 -6.50
C GLU A 91 2.42 10.48 -5.62
N TYR A 92 2.33 9.15 -5.68
CA TYR A 92 1.42 8.33 -4.89
C TYR A 92 2.24 7.32 -4.09
N GLU A 93 1.87 7.09 -2.84
CA GLU A 93 2.40 6.03 -2.00
C GLU A 93 1.44 4.85 -2.02
N PHE A 94 1.98 3.68 -2.35
CA PHE A 94 1.29 2.40 -2.37
C PHE A 94 1.79 1.57 -1.19
N SER A 95 0.89 0.90 -0.50
CA SER A 95 1.28 -0.04 0.55
C SER A 95 0.30 -1.20 0.72
N VAL A 96 0.81 -2.29 1.27
CA VAL A 96 0.04 -3.44 1.75
C VAL A 96 0.84 -4.16 2.82
N GLU A 97 0.18 -4.79 3.78
CA GLU A 97 0.84 -5.69 4.73
C GLU A 97 0.70 -7.13 4.24
N ALA A 98 1.76 -7.92 4.33
CA ALA A 98 1.75 -9.33 3.90
C ALA A 98 2.40 -10.25 4.94
N ILE A 99 1.95 -11.50 5.01
CA ILE A 99 2.41 -12.53 5.96
C ILE A 99 2.29 -13.92 5.33
N THR A 100 3.12 -14.85 5.74
CA THR A 100 2.95 -16.27 5.41
C THR A 100 2.96 -17.11 6.69
N LYS A 101 2.20 -18.22 6.70
CA LYS A 101 2.08 -19.10 7.87
C LYS A 101 3.33 -19.97 7.97
N SER A 102 3.92 -20.18 9.15
CA SER A 102 5.05 -21.13 9.27
C SER A 102 4.68 -22.55 8.85
N ALA A 103 3.43 -22.97 9.11
CA ALA A 103 2.91 -24.27 8.71
C ALA A 103 2.67 -24.40 7.19
N ASP A 104 2.55 -23.27 6.47
CA ASP A 104 2.24 -23.23 5.04
C ASP A 104 3.04 -22.14 4.31
N LYS A 105 4.34 -22.14 4.56
CA LYS A 105 5.26 -21.09 4.11
C LYS A 105 5.29 -20.97 2.59
N LEU A 106 5.15 -19.74 2.07
CA LEU A 106 5.30 -19.41 0.65
C LEU A 106 6.69 -19.83 0.13
N LYS A 107 6.72 -20.62 -0.94
CA LYS A 107 7.91 -21.21 -1.55
C LYS A 107 7.85 -21.10 -3.07
N GLY A 108 8.94 -20.67 -3.69
CA GLY A 108 9.09 -20.58 -5.15
C GLY A 108 8.33 -19.43 -5.81
N TRP A 109 7.57 -18.65 -5.03
CA TRP A 109 6.73 -17.55 -5.46
C TRP A 109 7.03 -16.27 -4.67
N ASP A 110 6.90 -15.12 -5.29
CA ASP A 110 6.89 -13.81 -4.61
C ASP A 110 5.51 -13.17 -4.79
N LEU A 111 4.94 -12.59 -3.73
CA LEU A 111 3.84 -11.64 -3.87
C LEU A 111 4.40 -10.32 -4.36
N VAL A 112 3.95 -9.86 -5.52
CA VAL A 112 4.35 -8.56 -6.08
C VAL A 112 3.20 -7.58 -5.94
N MET A 113 3.51 -6.41 -5.38
CA MET A 113 2.66 -5.23 -5.46
C MET A 113 3.17 -4.33 -6.59
N ARG A 114 2.29 -3.93 -7.51
CA ARG A 114 2.62 -3.12 -8.67
C ARG A 114 1.70 -1.92 -8.79
N ALA A 115 2.25 -0.79 -9.21
CA ALA A 115 1.51 0.36 -9.69
C ALA A 115 1.41 0.30 -11.21
N GLU A 116 0.20 0.36 -11.75
CA GLU A 116 -0.05 0.49 -13.18
C GLU A 116 -0.73 1.83 -13.48
N TRP A 117 -0.28 2.52 -14.52
CA TRP A 117 -0.87 3.77 -14.97
C TRP A 117 -1.48 3.59 -16.35
N THR A 118 -2.70 4.06 -16.54
CA THR A 118 -3.42 3.94 -17.81
C THR A 118 -3.90 5.29 -18.32
N ALA A 119 -4.00 5.42 -19.64
CA ALA A 119 -4.66 6.53 -20.29
C ALA A 119 -6.20 6.45 -20.13
N GLU A 120 -6.91 7.49 -20.56
CA GLU A 120 -8.39 7.59 -20.54
C GLU A 120 -9.09 6.42 -21.26
N ASN A 121 -8.45 5.87 -22.31
CA ASN A 121 -8.95 4.72 -23.04
C ASN A 121 -8.55 3.38 -22.42
N TRP A 122 -8.06 3.39 -21.17
CA TRP A 122 -7.57 2.24 -20.42
C TRP A 122 -6.34 1.53 -21.01
N ALA A 123 -5.66 2.14 -21.98
CA ALA A 123 -4.38 1.62 -22.46
C ALA A 123 -3.30 1.81 -21.38
N THR A 124 -2.59 0.73 -21.05
CA THR A 124 -1.44 0.77 -20.12
C THR A 124 -0.34 1.66 -20.67
N ILE A 125 0.05 2.67 -19.90
CA ILE A 125 1.17 3.58 -20.19
C ILE A 125 2.45 3.02 -19.56
N SER A 126 2.36 2.63 -18.29
CA SER A 126 3.49 2.05 -17.57
C SER A 126 3.02 1.15 -16.43
N SER A 127 3.90 0.27 -16.00
CA SER A 127 3.65 -0.72 -14.95
C SER A 127 4.96 -0.91 -14.17
N THR A 128 4.94 -0.67 -12.86
CA THR A 128 6.14 -0.62 -12.00
C THR A 128 5.94 -1.45 -10.74
N ASP A 129 6.78 -2.46 -10.54
CA ASP A 129 6.83 -3.22 -9.29
C ASP A 129 7.24 -2.26 -8.16
N ILE A 130 6.38 -2.10 -7.16
CA ILE A 130 6.63 -1.25 -5.99
C ILE A 130 7.42 -2.00 -4.94
N GLY A 131 7.05 -3.26 -4.69
CA GLY A 131 7.68 -4.07 -3.67
C GLY A 131 7.17 -5.50 -3.67
N ARG A 132 7.77 -6.32 -2.81
CA ARG A 132 7.52 -7.77 -2.77
C ARG A 132 7.51 -8.34 -1.37
N PHE A 133 6.66 -9.36 -1.17
CA PHE A 133 6.89 -10.40 -0.17
C PHE A 133 7.60 -11.57 -0.85
N VAL A 134 8.82 -11.85 -0.43
CA VAL A 134 9.73 -12.81 -1.06
C VAL A 134 9.49 -14.19 -0.45
N GLY A 135 9.07 -15.16 -1.27
CA GLY A 135 8.95 -16.54 -0.80
C GLY A 135 10.30 -17.24 -0.67
N ALA A 136 10.31 -18.37 0.04
CA ALA A 136 11.53 -19.17 0.16
C ALA A 136 11.90 -19.80 -1.18
N LYS A 137 13.18 -19.72 -1.56
CA LYS A 137 13.71 -20.36 -2.77
C LYS A 137 14.40 -21.68 -2.47
N SER A 138 14.85 -21.85 -1.23
CA SER A 138 15.42 -23.08 -0.68
C SER A 138 15.42 -23.02 0.84
N GLU A 139 15.86 -24.07 1.53
CA GLU A 139 16.07 -24.02 2.98
C GLU A 139 17.16 -23.01 3.38
N SER A 140 18.16 -22.80 2.52
CA SER A 140 19.25 -21.83 2.74
C SER A 140 18.89 -20.39 2.32
N ASP A 141 17.81 -20.22 1.55
CA ASP A 141 17.27 -18.93 1.13
C ASP A 141 15.78 -18.88 1.55
N PRO A 142 15.53 -18.58 2.82
CA PRO A 142 14.20 -18.71 3.41
C PRO A 142 13.24 -17.61 2.95
N GLY A 143 13.65 -16.63 2.14
CA GLY A 143 12.81 -15.48 1.82
C GLY A 143 12.46 -14.65 3.07
N ASP A 144 11.31 -13.99 3.03
CA ASP A 144 10.77 -13.23 4.17
C ASP A 144 10.33 -14.17 5.31
N GLY A 145 10.28 -13.61 6.53
CA GLY A 145 9.90 -14.33 7.75
C GLY A 145 8.45 -14.83 7.74
N THR A 146 8.17 -15.86 8.52
CA THR A 146 6.83 -16.41 8.74
C THR A 146 6.18 -15.81 9.99
N ASP A 147 4.85 -15.84 10.06
CA ASP A 147 4.05 -15.43 11.23
C ASP A 147 4.34 -14.01 11.75
N THR A 148 4.87 -13.15 10.89
CA THR A 148 5.10 -11.72 11.15
C THR A 148 4.69 -10.92 9.92
N TRP A 149 3.85 -9.92 10.13
CA TRP A 149 3.44 -9.01 9.07
C TRP A 149 4.61 -8.15 8.60
N LYS A 150 4.81 -8.11 7.29
CA LYS A 150 5.76 -7.25 6.60
C LYS A 150 4.98 -6.18 5.84
N LEU A 151 5.33 -4.92 6.08
CA LEU A 151 4.88 -3.82 5.23
C LEU A 151 5.64 -3.85 3.91
N ILE A 152 4.89 -3.90 2.81
CA ILE A 152 5.37 -3.61 1.47
C ILE A 152 4.91 -2.19 1.17
N SER A 153 5.83 -1.27 0.90
CA SER A 153 5.48 0.08 0.49
C SER A 153 6.48 0.69 -0.47
N GLY A 154 6.04 1.71 -1.20
CA GLY A 154 6.87 2.53 -2.06
C GLY A 154 6.03 3.53 -2.83
N THR A 155 6.70 4.36 -3.63
CA THR A 155 6.03 5.43 -4.37
C THR A 155 6.13 5.25 -5.88
N SER A 156 5.18 5.85 -6.59
CA SER A 156 5.23 5.99 -8.05
C SER A 156 4.60 7.31 -8.46
N ILE A 157 5.16 7.93 -9.50
CA ILE A 157 4.69 9.20 -10.05
C ILE A 157 3.81 8.88 -11.26
N ALA A 158 2.60 9.46 -11.29
CA ALA A 158 1.72 9.35 -12.43
C ALA A 158 2.39 9.99 -13.67
N PRO A 159 2.68 9.22 -14.73
CA PRO A 159 3.40 9.72 -15.91
C PRO A 159 2.52 10.63 -16.77
N GLU A 160 3.13 11.30 -17.75
CA GLU A 160 2.40 12.08 -18.75
C GLU A 160 1.36 11.21 -19.47
N GLY A 161 0.14 11.73 -19.60
CA GLY A 161 -0.98 11.04 -20.24
C GLY A 161 -1.75 10.07 -19.33
N ALA A 162 -1.30 9.83 -18.09
CA ALA A 162 -2.05 9.02 -17.14
C ALA A 162 -3.36 9.71 -16.74
N ALA A 163 -4.46 8.96 -16.82
CA ALA A 163 -5.79 9.35 -16.36
C ALA A 163 -6.23 8.51 -15.17
N HIS A 164 -5.80 7.25 -15.10
CA HIS A 164 -6.12 6.32 -14.02
C HIS A 164 -4.86 5.63 -13.48
N GLY A 165 -4.93 5.20 -12.22
CA GLY A 165 -3.92 4.36 -11.58
C GLY A 165 -4.53 3.03 -11.18
N LYS A 166 -3.71 2.01 -10.94
CA LYS A 166 -4.14 0.73 -10.39
C LYS A 166 -3.11 0.23 -9.40
N ILE A 167 -3.59 -0.36 -8.31
CA ILE A 167 -2.79 -1.24 -7.47
C ILE A 167 -3.06 -2.68 -7.88
N TYR A 168 -2.00 -3.46 -8.05
CA TYR A 168 -2.07 -4.82 -8.55
C TYR A 168 -1.30 -5.76 -7.62
N PHE A 169 -1.90 -6.91 -7.29
CA PHE A 169 -1.28 -7.98 -6.50
C PHE A 169 -1.29 -9.28 -7.29
N GLN A 170 -0.13 -9.93 -7.39
CA GLN A 170 0.00 -11.22 -8.06
C GLN A 170 1.18 -12.01 -7.49
N LEU A 171 1.04 -13.33 -7.43
CA LEU A 171 2.17 -14.22 -7.21
C LEU A 171 2.96 -14.39 -8.52
N VAL A 172 4.26 -14.12 -8.49
CA VAL A 172 5.15 -14.36 -9.62
C VAL A 172 6.18 -15.42 -9.27
N GLN A 173 6.60 -16.21 -10.25
CA GLN A 173 7.65 -17.18 -10.05
C GLN A 173 8.97 -16.50 -9.64
N ALA A 174 9.56 -16.98 -8.55
CA ALA A 174 10.76 -16.41 -7.95
C ALA A 174 11.92 -17.42 -7.79
N GLY A 175 11.72 -18.67 -8.19
CA GLY A 175 12.71 -19.74 -8.08
C GLY A 175 12.47 -20.93 -9.03
N ASP A 176 13.20 -22.02 -8.77
CA ASP A 176 13.07 -23.27 -9.52
C ASP A 176 11.75 -23.98 -9.17
N TRP A 177 11.13 -24.61 -10.17
CA TRP A 177 9.84 -25.31 -10.04
C TRP A 177 9.88 -26.47 -9.04
N GLY A 178 11.07 -26.99 -8.72
CA GLY A 178 11.27 -28.06 -7.74
C GLY A 178 11.03 -27.66 -6.27
N TYR A 179 10.87 -26.38 -5.96
CA TYR A 179 10.64 -25.88 -4.60
C TYR A 179 9.49 -24.86 -4.56
N THR A 180 8.28 -25.31 -4.93
CA THR A 180 7.07 -24.48 -4.99
C THR A 180 6.02 -24.93 -3.97
N GLY A 181 5.25 -23.98 -3.43
CA GLY A 181 4.11 -24.25 -2.54
C GLY A 181 3.83 -23.13 -1.55
N GLY A 182 2.95 -23.43 -0.59
CA GLY A 182 2.56 -22.47 0.46
C GLY A 182 1.58 -21.41 -0.01
N SER A 183 1.29 -20.49 0.92
CA SER A 183 0.40 -19.37 0.68
C SER A 183 0.94 -18.07 1.27
N VAL A 184 0.40 -16.96 0.80
CA VAL A 184 0.64 -15.64 1.37
C VAL A 184 -0.69 -14.97 1.65
N CYS A 185 -0.77 -14.33 2.80
CA CYS A 185 -1.89 -13.51 3.20
C CYS A 185 -1.49 -12.05 3.04
N PHE A 186 -2.44 -11.19 2.67
CA PHE A 186 -2.22 -9.75 2.63
C PHE A 186 -3.49 -8.98 3.00
N ASP A 187 -3.27 -7.78 3.53
CA ASP A 187 -4.31 -6.97 4.16
C ASP A 187 -3.88 -5.48 4.24
N ASN A 188 -4.81 -4.58 4.58
CA ASN A 188 -4.59 -3.15 4.75
C ASN A 188 -3.89 -2.49 3.54
N ALA A 189 -4.36 -2.82 2.34
CA ALA A 189 -3.91 -2.16 1.12
C ALA A 189 -4.27 -0.67 1.15
N SER A 190 -3.35 0.18 0.72
CA SER A 190 -3.52 1.61 0.69
C SER A 190 -2.87 2.25 -0.53
N VAL A 191 -3.55 3.26 -1.06
CA VAL A 191 -2.97 4.22 -2.01
C VAL A 191 -3.31 5.62 -1.52
N VAL A 192 -2.30 6.45 -1.31
CA VAL A 192 -2.47 7.84 -0.86
C VAL A 192 -1.62 8.78 -1.71
N LEU A 193 -2.00 10.06 -1.79
CA LEU A 193 -1.19 11.07 -2.46
C LEU A 193 0.00 11.45 -1.56
N VAL A 194 1.16 11.71 -2.14
CA VAL A 194 2.28 12.27 -1.38
C VAL A 194 2.23 13.79 -1.53
N PRO A 195 1.97 14.59 -0.46
CA PRO A 195 1.94 16.04 -0.59
C PRO A 195 3.27 16.57 -1.12
N GLU A 196 3.21 17.50 -2.07
CA GLU A 196 4.42 18.18 -2.52
C GLU A 196 5.07 18.93 -1.35
N PRO A 197 6.37 18.71 -1.07
CA PRO A 197 7.04 19.30 0.09
C PRO A 197 7.05 20.84 0.07
N MET A 198 7.01 21.46 -1.12
CA MET A 198 7.12 22.91 -1.29
C MET A 198 5.82 23.66 -0.99
N THR A 199 4.67 23.05 -1.28
CA THR A 199 3.35 23.68 -1.06
C THR A 199 3.10 23.88 0.43
N MET A 200 3.55 22.94 1.27
CA MET A 200 3.46 23.04 2.73
C MET A 200 4.38 24.14 3.30
N ALA A 201 5.60 24.26 2.77
CA ALA A 201 6.54 25.30 3.20
C ALA A 201 6.06 26.72 2.84
N LEU A 202 5.52 26.91 1.63
CA LEU A 202 5.00 28.19 1.17
C LEU A 202 3.73 28.62 1.92
N LEU A 203 2.82 27.69 2.25
CA LEU A 203 1.64 28.00 3.06
C LEU A 203 2.03 28.47 4.47
N GLY A 204 3.03 27.82 5.08
CA GLY A 204 3.57 28.19 6.38
C GLY A 204 4.23 29.58 6.40
N ILE A 205 5.05 29.89 5.37
CA ILE A 205 5.72 31.19 5.28
C ILE A 205 4.72 32.30 4.91
N GLY A 206 3.78 32.04 4.01
CA GLY A 206 2.72 32.98 3.64
C GLY A 206 1.84 33.37 4.82
N GLY A 207 1.41 32.41 5.65
CA GLY A 207 0.63 32.67 6.86
C GLY A 207 1.35 33.57 7.87
N LEU A 208 2.65 33.37 8.06
CA LEU A 208 3.47 34.18 8.97
C LEU A 208 3.62 35.65 8.51
N LEU A 209 3.65 35.90 7.19
CA LEU A 209 3.75 37.26 6.65
C LEU A 209 2.46 38.07 6.86
N PHE A 210 1.29 37.43 6.90
CA PHE A 210 0.01 38.11 7.18
C PHE A 210 -0.21 38.42 8.66
N VAL A 211 0.32 37.62 9.58
CA VAL A 211 0.24 37.90 11.04
C VAL A 211 1.02 39.17 11.41
N ARG A 212 2.07 39.53 10.66
CA ARG A 212 2.93 40.68 10.98
C ARG A 212 2.34 42.05 10.61
N ARG A 213 1.26 42.11 9.81
CA ARG A 213 0.67 43.39 9.35
C ARG A 213 -0.45 43.95 10.23
N ARG A 214 -0.79 43.29 11.35
CA ARG A 214 -1.71 43.83 12.36
C ARG A 214 -0.95 44.47 13.52
N LYS A 215 -0.26 45.58 13.25
CA LYS A 215 0.17 46.57 14.24
C LYS A 215 0.11 47.95 13.61
#